data_AF-A4C8R7-F1
#
_entry.id   AF-A4C8R7-F1
#
_cell.length_a   1.000
_cell.length_b   1.000
_cell.length_c   1.000
_cell.angle_alpha   90.00
_cell.angle_beta   90.00
_cell.angle_gamma   90.00
#
_symmetry.space_group_name_H-M   'P 1'
#
loop_
_entity.id
_entity.type
_entity.pdbx_description
1 polymer ?
#
loop_
_entity_poly.entity_id
_entity_poly.type
_entity_poly.pdbx_seq_one_letter_code
_entity_poly.pdbx_strand_id
1 'polypeptide(L)'
;MTATTDTPNYTNADHELALTFNLMRDIVVHAIDQVNFTIRNLNTRNTVGMLMQCEDTIVDLMPIVARIAQVYSDYQPVYNQMQFALNAVQIGGDPEQIELVGGAL
;
A
#
# COMPACT_ATOMS: atom_id res chain seq x y z
N MET A 1 19.01 -21.29 -47.92
CA MET A 1 18.33 -21.44 -46.62
C MET A 1 18.84 -20.34 -45.71
N THR A 2 18.17 -19.19 -45.70
CA THR A 2 18.48 -18.10 -44.77
C THR A 2 17.67 -18.32 -43.50
N ALA A 3 18.36 -18.58 -42.39
CA ALA A 3 17.75 -18.63 -41.08
C ALA A 3 17.25 -17.22 -40.73
N THR A 4 15.94 -17.03 -40.71
CA THR A 4 15.31 -15.91 -40.02
C THR A 4 15.53 -16.13 -38.53
N THR A 5 16.49 -15.41 -37.96
CA THR A 5 16.59 -15.28 -36.51
C THR A 5 15.39 -14.46 -36.05
N ASP A 6 14.34 -15.13 -35.59
CA ASP A 6 13.31 -14.53 -34.74
C ASP A 6 14.02 -14.10 -33.44
N THR A 7 14.61 -12.90 -33.45
CA THR A 7 14.94 -12.19 -32.22
C THR A 7 13.64 -12.07 -31.43
N PRO A 8 13.58 -12.55 -30.18
CA PRO A 8 12.38 -12.41 -29.37
C PRO A 8 12.10 -10.92 -29.24
N ASN A 9 10.98 -10.47 -29.80
CA ASN A 9 10.46 -9.13 -29.59
C ASN A 9 9.95 -9.11 -28.15
N TYR A 10 10.83 -8.98 -27.16
CA TYR A 10 10.44 -8.63 -25.79
C TYR A 10 9.74 -7.27 -25.90
N THR A 11 8.42 -7.31 -25.88
CA THR A 11 7.59 -6.24 -26.41
C THR A 11 7.62 -5.06 -25.45
N ASN A 12 7.55 -3.82 -25.94
CA ASN A 12 7.43 -2.62 -25.09
C ASN A 12 6.33 -2.76 -24.01
N ALA A 13 5.30 -3.58 -24.26
CA ALA A 13 4.25 -3.90 -23.31
C ALA A 13 4.73 -4.62 -22.04
N ASP A 14 5.72 -5.52 -22.12
CA ASP A 14 6.27 -6.20 -20.94
C ASP A 14 7.02 -5.21 -20.03
N HIS A 15 7.72 -4.25 -20.65
CA HIS A 15 8.40 -3.17 -19.94
C HIS A 15 7.41 -2.19 -19.30
N GLU A 16 6.36 -1.79 -20.03
CA GLU A 16 5.29 -0.93 -19.51
C GLU A 16 4.52 -1.58 -18.35
N LEU A 17 4.30 -2.89 -18.42
CA LEU A 17 3.68 -3.66 -17.34
C LEU A 17 4.56 -3.66 -16.08
N ALA A 18 5.86 -3.88 -16.22
CA ALA A 18 6.82 -3.84 -15.11
C ALA A 18 6.88 -2.45 -14.46
N LEU A 19 6.90 -1.38 -15.28
CA LEU A 19 6.86 0.00 -14.78
C LEU A 19 5.57 0.29 -14.00
N THR A 20 4.44 -0.17 -14.52
CA THR A 20 3.13 0.02 -13.88
C THR A 20 3.10 -0.72 -12.54
N PHE A 21 3.59 -1.96 -12.48
CA PHE A 21 3.66 -2.74 -11.25
C PHE A 21 4.53 -2.06 -10.18
N ASN A 22 5.71 -1.58 -10.56
CA ASN A 22 6.60 -0.85 -9.65
C ASN A 22 5.96 0.44 -9.14
N LEU A 23 5.28 1.20 -10.01
CA LEU A 23 4.57 2.40 -9.60
C LEU A 23 3.46 2.08 -8.58
N MET A 24 2.68 1.02 -8.79
CA MET A 24 1.65 0.62 -7.82
C MET A 24 2.27 0.22 -6.48
N ARG A 25 3.41 -0.49 -6.51
CA ARG A 25 4.17 -0.83 -5.30
C ARG A 25 4.61 0.41 -4.54
N ASP A 26 5.20 1.39 -5.23
CA ASP A 26 5.70 2.62 -4.61
C ASP A 26 4.57 3.43 -3.98
N ILE A 27 3.40 3.47 -4.63
CA ILE A 27 2.21 4.12 -4.07
C ILE A 27 1.76 3.43 -2.78
N VAL A 28 1.70 2.09 -2.77
CA VAL A 28 1.30 1.34 -1.56
C VAL A 28 2.31 1.51 -0.44
N VAL A 29 3.61 1.44 -0.74
CA VAL A 29 4.68 1.67 0.25
C VAL A 29 4.57 3.08 0.83
N HIS A 30 4.35 4.09 -0.01
CA HIS A 30 4.17 5.45 0.48
C HIS A 30 2.94 5.58 1.39
N ALA A 31 1.82 4.93 1.05
CA ALA A 31 0.63 4.91 1.89
C ALA A 31 0.90 4.25 3.26
N ILE A 32 1.63 3.13 3.27
CA ILE A 32 2.09 2.45 4.50
C ILE A 32 2.94 3.39 5.35
N ASP A 33 3.92 4.07 4.76
CA ASP A 33 4.82 4.96 5.48
C ASP A 33 4.08 6.13 6.15
N GLN A 34 3.13 6.74 5.43
CA GLN A 34 2.31 7.83 5.96
C GLN A 34 1.43 7.38 7.13
N VAL A 35 0.71 6.26 6.98
CA VAL A 35 -0.10 5.69 8.06
C VAL A 35 0.76 5.30 9.25
N ASN A 36 1.91 4.67 9.02
CA ASN A 36 2.82 4.28 10.10
C ASN A 36 3.45 5.47 10.81
N PHE A 37 3.68 6.58 10.11
CA PHE A 37 4.15 7.81 10.72
C PHE A 37 3.12 8.36 11.72
N THR A 38 1.84 8.41 11.35
CA THR A 38 0.79 8.90 12.26
C THR A 38 0.53 7.93 13.41
N ILE A 39 0.56 6.62 13.17
CA ILE A 39 0.47 5.60 14.23
C ILE A 39 1.60 5.76 15.25
N ARG A 40 2.85 5.94 14.80
CA ARG A 40 4.00 6.17 15.71
C ARG A 40 3.83 7.44 16.53
N ASN A 41 3.34 8.52 15.92
CA ASN A 41 3.09 9.76 16.62
C ASN A 41 1.98 9.61 17.67
N LEU A 42 0.89 8.91 17.32
CA LEU A 42 -0.18 8.58 18.25
C LEU A 42 0.34 7.74 19.43
N ASN A 43 1.10 6.68 19.16
CA ASN A 43 1.66 5.80 20.19
C ASN A 43 2.69 6.52 21.09
N THR A 44 3.36 7.55 20.57
CA THR A 44 4.27 8.39 21.36
C THR A 44 3.53 9.48 22.14
N ARG A 45 2.43 10.01 21.59
CA ARG A 45 1.66 11.14 22.13
C ARG A 45 0.16 10.88 21.95
N ASN A 46 -0.40 10.12 22.87
CA ASN A 46 -1.81 9.76 22.82
C ASN A 46 -2.72 10.95 23.19
N THR A 47 -3.02 11.78 22.19
CA THR A 47 -3.89 12.96 22.31
C THR A 47 -5.01 12.83 21.29
N VAL A 48 -6.16 13.48 21.55
CA VAL A 48 -7.29 13.50 20.61
C VAL A 48 -6.88 14.02 19.23
N GLY A 49 -6.00 15.03 19.17
CA GLY A 49 -5.51 15.55 17.89
C GLY A 49 -4.69 14.53 17.09
N MET A 50 -3.90 13.67 17.76
CA MET A 50 -3.17 12.59 17.10
C MET A 50 -4.09 11.45 16.68
N LEU A 51 -5.14 11.17 17.45
CA LEU A 51 -6.18 10.20 17.06
C LEU A 51 -6.87 10.67 15.77
N MET A 52 -7.33 11.92 15.72
CA MET A 52 -7.96 12.50 14.53
C MET A 52 -7.01 12.48 13.32
N GLN A 53 -5.76 12.90 13.50
CA GLN A 53 -4.78 12.88 12.42
C GLN A 53 -4.51 11.46 11.89
N CYS A 54 -4.47 10.47 12.78
CA CYS A 54 -4.30 9.08 12.38
C CYS A 54 -5.53 8.55 11.64
N GLU A 55 -6.74 8.86 12.12
CA GLU A 55 -8.00 8.50 11.45
C GLU A 55 -8.07 9.12 10.05
N ASP A 56 -7.87 10.43 9.95
CA ASP A 56 -7.92 11.18 8.67
C ASP A 56 -6.93 10.59 7.66
N THR A 57 -5.69 10.31 8.09
CA THR A 57 -4.65 9.75 7.21
C THR A 57 -5.04 8.36 6.69
N ILE A 58 -5.61 7.50 7.54
CA ILE A 58 -6.04 6.18 7.11
C ILE A 58 -7.26 6.29 6.18
N VAL A 59 -8.24 7.13 6.49
CA VAL A 59 -9.44 7.34 5.66
C VAL A 59 -9.07 7.89 4.27
N ASP A 60 -8.08 8.76 4.19
CA ASP A 60 -7.62 9.34 2.91
C ASP A 60 -6.88 8.32 2.03
N LEU A 61 -6.03 7.47 2.63
CA LEU A 61 -5.14 6.57 1.89
C LEU A 61 -5.74 5.19 1.64
N MET A 62 -6.61 4.70 2.51
CA MET A 62 -7.22 3.37 2.41
C MET A 62 -7.98 3.16 1.08
N PRO A 63 -8.73 4.12 0.51
CA PRO A 63 -9.38 3.96 -0.79
C PRO A 63 -8.40 3.75 -1.96
N ILE A 64 -7.21 4.35 -1.89
CA ILE A 64 -6.16 4.18 -2.90
C ILE A 64 -5.64 2.74 -2.84
N VAL A 65 -5.30 2.27 -1.65
CA VAL A 65 -4.83 0.89 -1.44
C VAL A 65 -5.91 -0.12 -1.81
N ALA A 66 -7.19 0.15 -1.48
CA ALA A 66 -8.32 -0.69 -1.88
C ALA A 66 -8.42 -0.82 -3.40
N ARG A 67 -8.26 0.29 -4.13
CA ARG A 67 -8.32 0.28 -5.60
C ARG A 67 -7.18 -0.51 -6.22
N ILE A 68 -5.98 -0.44 -5.63
CA ILE A 68 -4.83 -1.23 -6.08
C ILE A 68 -5.05 -2.72 -5.74
N ALA A 69 -5.54 -3.04 -4.55
CA ALA A 69 -5.81 -4.42 -4.11
C ALA A 69 -6.85 -5.14 -4.98
N GLN A 70 -7.80 -4.41 -5.58
CA GLN A 70 -8.75 -4.95 -6.56
C GLN A 70 -8.07 -5.45 -7.84
N VAL A 71 -6.92 -4.89 -8.22
CA VAL A 71 -6.15 -5.26 -9.41
C VAL A 71 -5.02 -6.24 -9.06
N TYR A 72 -4.37 -6.02 -7.91
CA TYR A 72 -3.22 -6.76 -7.43
C TYR A 72 -3.53 -7.30 -6.03
N SER A 73 -4.04 -8.52 -5.97
CA SER A 73 -4.51 -9.16 -4.73
C SER A 73 -3.47 -9.24 -3.61
N ASP A 74 -2.18 -9.15 -3.96
CA ASP A 74 -1.05 -9.14 -3.02
C ASP A 74 -1.09 -7.95 -2.05
N TYR A 75 -1.84 -6.89 -2.38
CA TYR A 75 -2.04 -5.74 -1.49
C TYR A 75 -3.31 -5.84 -0.63
N GLN A 76 -4.11 -6.89 -0.78
CA GLN A 76 -5.28 -7.12 0.09
C GLN A 76 -4.91 -7.21 1.59
N PRO A 77 -3.79 -7.84 2.00
CA PRO A 77 -3.34 -7.82 3.39
C PRO A 77 -3.04 -6.40 3.91
N VAL A 78 -2.52 -5.50 3.07
CA VAL A 78 -2.26 -4.10 3.45
C VAL A 78 -3.57 -3.37 3.69
N TYR A 79 -4.55 -3.51 2.80
CA TYR A 79 -5.89 -2.96 2.99
C TYR A 79 -6.52 -3.45 4.30
N ASN A 80 -6.45 -4.76 4.58
CA ASN A 80 -7.02 -5.34 5.78
C ASN A 80 -6.36 -4.77 7.04
N GLN A 81 -5.04 -4.64 7.06
CA GLN A 81 -4.31 -4.03 8.16
C GLN A 81 -4.71 -2.56 8.35
N MET A 82 -4.85 -1.78 7.29
CA MET A 82 -5.34 -0.39 7.38
C MET A 82 -6.75 -0.32 7.98
N GLN A 83 -7.64 -1.24 7.60
CA GLN A 83 -8.97 -1.33 8.17
C GLN A 83 -8.95 -1.68 9.66
N PHE A 84 -8.06 -2.58 10.10
CA PHE A 84 -7.88 -2.89 11.52
C PHE A 84 -7.34 -1.71 12.30
N ALA A 85 -6.33 -1.00 11.78
CA ALA A 85 -5.80 0.21 12.39
C ALA A 85 -6.87 1.31 12.49
N LEU A 86 -7.69 1.51 11.45
CA LEU A 86 -8.80 2.46 11.46
C LEU A 86 -9.79 2.14 12.58
N ASN A 87 -10.21 0.88 12.68
CA ASN A 87 -11.14 0.45 13.71
C ASN A 87 -10.58 0.70 15.12
N ALA A 88 -9.28 0.43 15.33
CA ALA A 88 -8.61 0.69 16.60
C ALA A 88 -8.61 2.20 16.93
N VAL A 89 -8.25 3.07 15.98
CA VAL A 89 -8.26 4.53 16.18
C VAL A 89 -9.67 5.02 16.53
N GLN A 90 -10.70 4.57 15.82
CA GLN A 90 -12.08 5.02 16.00
C GLN A 90 -12.69 4.65 17.36
N ILE A 91 -12.22 3.57 17.99
CA ILE A 91 -12.64 3.19 19.34
C ILE A 91 -11.69 3.74 20.43
N GLY A 92 -10.69 4.53 20.05
CA GLY A 92 -9.66 5.04 20.97
C GLY A 92 -8.70 3.95 21.49
N GLY A 93 -8.56 2.85 20.77
CA GLY A 93 -7.61 1.78 21.04
C GLY A 93 -6.21 2.05 20.47
N ASP A 94 -5.34 1.05 20.55
CA ASP A 94 -3.94 1.15 20.11
C ASP A 94 -3.78 0.53 18.71
N PRO A 95 -3.58 1.32 17.64
CA PRO A 95 -3.37 0.79 16.30
C PRO A 95 -1.96 0.20 16.15
N GLU A 96 -1.89 -0.93 15.44
CA GLU A 96 -0.64 -1.58 15.05
C GLU A 96 -0.12 -1.02 13.73
N GLN A 97 1.21 -1.05 13.56
CA GLN A 97 1.84 -0.62 12.31
C GLN A 97 1.48 -1.58 11.16
N ILE A 98 1.33 -1.00 9.97
CA ILE A 98 1.04 -1.71 8.74
C ILE A 98 2.34 -2.24 8.15
N GLU A 99 2.34 -3.51 7.76
CA GLU A 99 3.45 -4.17 7.10
C GLU A 99 3.08 -4.58 5.68
N LEU A 100 4.07 -4.53 4.78
CA LEU A 100 3.92 -5.07 3.44
C LEU A 100 4.04 -6.60 3.52
N VAL A 101 2.91 -7.28 3.71
CA VAL A 101 2.83 -8.74 3.80
C VAL A 101 2.51 -9.30 2.41
N GLY A 102 3.46 -10.00 1.78
CA GLY A 102 3.22 -10.73 0.53
C GLY A 102 3.69 -10.06 -0.77
N GLY A 103 4.54 -9.04 -0.71
CA GLY A 103 5.16 -8.48 -1.92
C GLY A 103 6.19 -9.46 -2.51
N ALA A 104 5.82 -10.25 -3.51
CA ALA A 104 6.79 -10.92 -4.36
C ALA A 104 7.78 -9.90 -4.96
N LEU A 105 9.04 -10.34 -5.10
CA LEU A 105 9.99 -9.77 -6.06
C LEU A 105 9.54 -10.11 -7.48
#